data_AF-A0A3D6EX56-F1
#
_entry.id   AF-A0A3D6EX56-F1
#
_cell.length_a   1.000
_cell.length_b   1.000
_cell.length_c   1.000
_cell.angle_alpha   90.00
_cell.angle_beta   90.00
_cell.angle_gamma   90.00
#
_symmetry.space_group_name_H-M   'P 1'
#
loop_
_entity.id
_entity.type
_entity.pdbx_description
1 polymer ?
#
loop_
_entity_poly.entity_id
_entity_poly.type
_entity_poly.pdbx_seq_one_letter_code
_entity_poly.pdbx_strand_id
1 'polypeptide(L)' 'MNKQEKNELIDLISKTDDDILLNQIRAILEGTQMVFWDELNPALKHSIQRGLEQSIRNDVKPHSEVIAHLRKQFK' A
#
# COMPACT_ATOMS: atom_id res chain seq x y z
N MET A 1 -18.85 7.74 4.89
CA MET A 1 -18.57 8.89 4.01
C MET A 1 -19.87 9.61 3.69
N ASN A 2 -20.01 10.85 4.12
CA ASN A 2 -21.16 11.69 3.85
C ASN A 2 -21.08 12.31 2.43
N LYS A 3 -22.14 13.00 2.00
CA LYS A 3 -22.20 13.57 0.64
C LYS A 3 -21.11 14.63 0.39
N GLN A 4 -20.72 15.36 1.42
CA GLN A 4 -19.71 16.41 1.32
C GLN A 4 -18.31 15.80 1.13
N GLU A 5 -17.95 14.80 1.92
CA GLU A 5 -16.69 14.06 1.79
C GLU A 5 -16.56 13.40 0.41
N LYS A 6 -17.67 12.94 -0.19
CA LYS A 6 -17.68 12.43 -1.58
C LYS A 6 -17.35 13.50 -2.60
N ASN A 7 -17.87 14.71 -2.44
CA ASN A 7 -17.63 15.82 -3.37
C ASN A 7 -16.19 16.33 -3.27
N GLU A 8 -15.63 16.38 -2.06
CA GLU A 8 -14.22 16.76 -1.84
C GLU A 8 -13.27 15.78 -2.55
N LEU A 9 -13.57 14.49 -2.52
CA LEU A 9 -12.81 13.46 -3.22
C LEU A 9 -12.85 13.62 -4.75
N ILE A 10 -14.01 13.97 -5.30
CA ILE A 10 -14.17 14.26 -6.73
C ILE A 10 -13.33 15.49 -7.14
N ASP A 11 -13.34 16.54 -6.32
CA ASP A 11 -12.55 17.76 -6.58
C ASP A 11 -11.04 17.48 -6.55
N LEU A 12 -10.57 16.67 -5.59
CA LEU A 12 -9.17 16.23 -5.51
C LEU A 12 -8.74 15.43 -6.74
N ILE A 13 -9.56 14.45 -7.16
CA ILE A 13 -9.28 13.65 -8.36
C ILE A 13 -9.22 14.54 -9.60
N SER A 14 -10.13 15.51 -9.72
CA SER A 14 -10.21 16.41 -10.88
C SER A 14 -9.02 17.36 -11.00
N LYS A 15 -8.31 17.63 -9.90
CA LYS A 15 -7.12 18.50 -9.84
C LYS A 15 -5.80 17.74 -9.92
N THR A 16 -5.84 16.42 -10.02
CA THR A 16 -4.64 15.58 -10.05
C THR A 16 -4.17 15.41 -11.50
N ASP A 17 -2.92 15.79 -11.79
CA ASP A 17 -2.29 15.61 -13.11
C ASP A 17 -1.42 14.34 -13.20
N ASP A 18 -1.31 13.57 -12.11
CA ASP A 18 -0.54 12.32 -12.07
C ASP A 18 -1.37 11.17 -12.67
N ASP A 19 -1.11 10.88 -13.95
CA ASP A 19 -1.75 9.80 -14.70
C ASP A 19 -1.57 8.41 -14.06
N ILE A 20 -0.45 8.16 -13.37
CA ILE A 20 -0.19 6.87 -12.71
C ILE A 20 -1.15 6.71 -11.53
N LEU A 21 -1.25 7.75 -10.69
CA LEU A 21 -2.16 7.76 -9.56
C LEU A 21 -3.62 7.67 -10.01
N LEU A 22 -4.01 8.40 -11.06
CA LEU A 22 -5.37 8.34 -11.61
C LEU A 22 -5.73 6.95 -12.14
N ASN A 23 -4.80 6.27 -12.81
CA ASN A 23 -5.00 4.90 -13.29
C ASN A 23 -5.12 3.88 -12.15
N GLN A 24 -4.34 4.05 -11.07
CA GLN A 24 -4.48 3.22 -9.86
C GLN A 24 -5.84 3.42 -9.18
N ILE A 25 -6.30 4.66 -9.03
CA ILE A 25 -7.62 4.98 -8.49
C ILE A 25 -8.71 4.35 -9.36
N ARG A 26 -8.60 4.47 -10.69
CA ARG A 26 -9.52 3.83 -11.64
C ARG A 26 -9.57 2.31 -11.45
N ALA A 27 -8.43 1.64 -11.39
CA ALA A 27 -8.37 0.19 -11.21
C ALA A 27 -9.02 -0.28 -9.90
N ILE A 28 -8.83 0.48 -8.80
CA ILE A 28 -9.48 0.20 -7.52
C ILE A 28 -11.00 0.36 -7.62
N LEU A 29 -11.48 1.45 -8.24
CA LEU A 29 -12.91 1.77 -8.35
C LEU A 29 -13.66 0.84 -9.31
N GLU A 30 -13.00 0.40 -10.39
CA GLU A 30 -13.56 -0.55 -11.37
C GLU A 30 -13.55 -1.99 -10.88
N GLY A 31 -12.96 -2.26 -9.71
CA GLY A 31 -12.89 -3.61 -9.14
C GLY A 31 -12.02 -4.55 -9.95
N THR A 32 -11.14 -4.02 -10.81
CA THR A 32 -10.10 -4.76 -11.52
C THR A 32 -9.01 -5.17 -10.53
N GLN A 33 -9.33 -6.09 -9.62
CA GLN A 33 -8.38 -6.70 -8.67
C GLN A 33 -7.25 -7.50 -9.35
N MET A 34 -7.24 -7.62 -10.68
CA MET A 34 -6.57 -8.73 -11.35
C MET A 34 -5.31 -8.37 -12.17
N VAL A 35 -4.70 -7.18 -11.97
CA VAL A 35 -3.47 -6.85 -12.72
C VAL A 35 -2.32 -6.32 -11.86
N PHE A 36 -2.61 -5.80 -10.66
CA PHE A 36 -1.54 -5.25 -9.81
C PHE A 36 -0.51 -6.29 -9.39
N TRP A 37 -0.94 -7.47 -8.94
CA TRP A 37 -0.01 -8.53 -8.57
C TRP A 37 0.86 -8.92 -9.75
N ASP A 38 0.29 -9.12 -10.93
CA ASP A 38 1.03 -9.57 -12.10
C ASP A 38 2.04 -8.55 -12.63
N GLU A 39 1.74 -7.25 -12.48
CA GLU A 39 2.63 -6.13 -12.82
C GLU A 39 3.79 -5.91 -11.84
N LEU A 40 3.73 -6.47 -10.62
CA LEU A 40 4.84 -6.33 -9.69
C LEU A 40 6.10 -7.03 -10.22
N ASN A 41 7.24 -6.34 -10.11
CA ASN A 41 8.51 -6.97 -10.44
C ASN A 41 8.77 -8.21 -9.55
N PRO A 42 9.53 -9.22 -10.04
CA PRO A 42 9.74 -10.45 -9.30
C PRO A 42 10.37 -10.25 -7.92
N ALA A 43 11.28 -9.30 -7.77
CA ALA A 43 11.94 -9.03 -6.50
C ALA A 43 10.96 -8.56 -5.42
N LEU A 44 10.01 -7.70 -5.79
CA LEU A 44 8.96 -7.23 -4.90
C LEU A 44 7.98 -8.34 -4.54
N LYS A 45 7.56 -9.15 -5.53
CA LYS A 45 6.74 -10.36 -5.29
C LYS A 45 7.40 -11.29 -4.28
N HIS A 46 8.68 -11.60 -4.47
CA HIS A 46 9.46 -12.43 -3.55
C HIS A 46 9.57 -11.81 -2.15
N SER A 47 9.76 -10.49 -2.06
CA SER A 47 9.83 -9.79 -0.77
C SER A 47 8.51 -9.86 -0.01
N ILE A 48 7.39 -9.66 -0.70
CA ILE A 48 6.05 -9.77 -0.11
C ILE A 48 5.79 -11.20 0.35
N GLN A 49 6.06 -12.19 -0.51
CA GLN A 49 5.90 -13.61 -0.19
C GLN A 49 6.70 -14.02 1.06
N ARG A 50 7.96 -13.59 1.14
CA ARG A 50 8.81 -13.82 2.30
C ARG A 50 8.21 -13.23 3.59
N GLY A 51 7.70 -12.00 3.51
CA GLY A 51 7.05 -11.35 4.66
C GLY A 51 5.80 -12.10 5.14
N LEU A 52 5.00 -12.61 4.22
CA LEU A 52 3.83 -13.45 4.55
C LEU A 52 4.25 -14.75 5.24
N GLU A 53 5.26 -15.45 4.71
CA GLU A 53 5.78 -16.69 5.29
C GLU A 53 6.40 -16.48 6.68
N GLN A 54 7.05 -15.33 6.91
CA GLN A 54 7.54 -14.94 8.23
C GLN A 54 6.39 -14.71 9.21
N SER A 55 5.35 -14.00 8.78
CA SER A 55 4.16 -13.76 9.59
C SER A 55 3.44 -15.06 9.99
N ILE A 56 3.25 -15.99 9.04
CA ILE A 56 2.61 -17.30 9.31
C ILE A 56 3.39 -18.12 10.34
N ARG A 57 4.72 -18.02 10.32
CA ARG A 57 5.62 -18.70 11.26
C ARG A 57 5.78 -17.96 12.60
N ASN A 58 5.08 -16.85 12.81
CA ASN A 58 5.29 -15.93 13.93
C ASN A 58 6.75 -15.42 14.03
N ASP A 59 7.48 -15.41 12.91
CA ASP A 59 8.83 -14.87 12.79
C ASP A 59 8.77 -13.36 12.48
N VAL A 60 8.01 -12.64 13.30
CA VAL A 60 7.78 -11.20 13.20
C VAL A 60 7.96 -10.56 14.57
N LYS A 61 8.39 -9.30 14.59
CA LYS A 61 8.54 -8.53 15.83
C LYS A 61 7.41 -7.51 15.98
N PRO A 62 6.94 -7.26 17.21
CA PRO A 62 6.03 -6.16 17.46
C PRO A 62 6.62 -4.83 16.99
N HIS A 63 5.78 -3.98 16.40
CA HIS A 63 6.20 -2.69 15.86
C HIS A 63 6.88 -1.80 16.93
N SER A 64 6.34 -1.79 18.15
CA SER A 64 6.91 -1.04 19.28
C SER A 64 8.35 -1.44 19.60
N GLU A 65 8.66 -2.74 19.54
CA GLU A 65 10.01 -3.28 19.78
C GLU A 65 10.98 -2.83 18.67
N VAL A 66 10.56 -2.93 17.41
CA VAL A 66 11.36 -2.51 16.25
C VAL A 66 11.69 -1.01 16.34
N ILE A 67 10.70 -0.16 16.62
CA ILE A 67 10.90 1.29 16.74
C ILE A 67 11.82 1.65 17.91
N ALA A 68 11.66 0.98 19.06
CA ALA A 68 12.55 1.20 20.21
C ALA A 68 14.00 0.83 19.87
N HIS A 69 14.22 -0.27 19.15
CA HIS A 69 15.54 -0.71 18.71
C HIS A 69 16.19 0.28 17.73
N LEU A 70 15.45 0.71 16.69
CA LEU A 70 15.95 1.66 15.69
C LEU A 70 16.33 3.01 16.31
N ARG A 71 15.51 3.53 17.23
CA ARG A 71 15.81 4.76 17.97
C ARG A 71 17.10 4.67 18.81
N LYS A 72 17.49 3.46 19.23
CA LYS A 72 18.72 3.22 19.98
C LYS A 72 19.94 3.09 19.06
N GLN A 73 19.76 2.56 17.85
CA GLN A 73 20.86 2.39 16.89
C GLN A 73 21.24 3.67 16.15
N PHE A 74 20.28 4.58 15.91
CA PHE A 74 20.49 5.83 15.18
C PHE A 74 20.51 7.07 16.09
N LYS A 75 20.90 6.89 17.36
CA LYS A 75 21.19 7.95 18.33
C LYS A 75 22.70 8.02 18.54
#